data_AF-A0A9E5NNG9-F1
#
_entry.id   AF-A0A9E5NNG9-F1
#
_cell.length_a   1.000
_cell.length_b   1.000
_cell.length_c   1.000
_cell.angle_alpha   90.00
_cell.angle_beta   90.00
_cell.angle_gamma   90.00
#
_symmetry.space_group_name_H-M   'P 1'
#
loop_
_entity.id
_entity.type
_entity.pdbx_description
1 polymer ?
#
loop_
_entity_poly.entity_id
_entity_poly.type
_entity_poly.pdbx_seq_one_letter_code
_entity_poly.pdbx_strand_id
1 'polypeptide(L)'
;MWRSTIDFLSRSRRCYAIDLPGHGESGDRQHGWYSIRNLAGFVAEVCRKLAVEDPVLVGHSMGGTIALKIAASKLVEMSQIVAVNPLVRGGTWARSMNLKGKFLARLVMPMRMLWPITSRILDGPLRPFSRRWPIHVRRNREDLSRTSPDAALGAIRAVLM
;
A
#
# COMPACT_ATOMS: atom_id res chain seq x y z
N MET A 1 7.01 4.21 -5.28
CA MET A 1 6.09 5.38 -5.07
C MET A 1 6.76 6.65 -4.53
N TRP A 2 7.40 6.65 -3.35
CA TRP A 2 7.76 7.87 -2.59
C TRP A 2 9.02 8.64 -3.03
N ARG A 3 9.63 8.32 -4.18
CA ARG A 3 10.97 8.81 -4.53
C ARG A 3 11.07 10.34 -4.53
N SER A 4 10.19 11.05 -5.23
CA SER A 4 10.24 12.53 -5.27
C SER A 4 10.03 13.18 -3.90
N THR A 5 9.17 12.58 -3.07
CA THR A 5 8.95 13.04 -1.69
C THR A 5 10.21 12.83 -0.83
N ILE A 6 10.85 11.67 -0.98
CA ILE A 6 12.12 11.35 -0.30
C ILE A 6 13.24 12.27 -0.79
N ASP A 7 13.37 12.49 -2.09
CA ASP A 7 14.39 13.37 -2.68
C ASP A 7 14.27 14.81 -2.14
N PHE A 8 13.05 15.27 -1.86
CA PHE A 8 12.81 16.57 -1.23
C PHE A 8 13.09 16.56 0.28
N LEU A 9 12.53 15.59 1.02
CA LEU A 9 12.63 15.53 2.49
C LEU A 9 14.03 15.14 2.99
N SER A 10 14.77 14.36 2.21
CA SER A 10 16.13 13.90 2.55
C SER A 10 17.15 15.04 2.71
N ARG A 11 16.81 16.25 2.23
CA ARG A 11 17.61 17.47 2.42
C ARG A 11 17.70 17.91 3.87
N SER A 12 16.73 17.53 4.71
CA SER A 12 16.67 17.94 6.12
C SER A 12 16.23 16.86 7.08
N ARG A 13 15.84 15.68 6.59
CA ARG A 13 15.36 14.54 7.40
C ARG A 13 16.00 13.25 6.93
N ARG A 14 16.20 12.30 7.84
CA ARG A 14 16.51 10.92 7.46
C ARG A 14 15.22 10.21 7.06
N CYS A 15 15.14 9.75 5.82
CA CYS A 15 13.96 9.08 5.30
C CYS A 15 14.16 7.56 5.22
N TYR A 16 13.17 6.80 5.68
CA TYR A 16 13.09 5.36 5.50
C TYR A 16 11.88 5.03 4.62
N ALA A 17 12.12 4.25 3.57
CA ALA A 17 11.07 3.65 2.77
C ALA A 17 11.11 2.14 3.00
N ILE A 18 9.98 1.57 3.41
CA ILE A 18 9.87 0.15 3.71
C ILE A 18 8.96 -0.52 2.71
N ASP A 19 9.38 -1.67 2.22
CA ASP A 19 8.46 -2.60 1.58
C ASP A 19 7.67 -3.31 2.68
N LEU A 20 6.36 -3.44 2.49
CA LEU A 20 5.53 -4.25 3.39
C LEU A 20 5.64 -5.72 2.99
N PRO A 21 5.39 -6.67 3.91
CA PRO A 21 5.35 -8.08 3.55
C PRO A 21 4.42 -8.34 2.37
N GLY A 22 4.85 -9.25 1.50
CA GLY A 22 4.21 -9.57 0.23
C GLY A 22 4.35 -8.49 -0.85
N HIS A 23 5.20 -7.48 -0.64
CA HIS A 23 5.54 -6.44 -1.61
C HIS A 23 7.05 -6.29 -1.72
N GLY A 24 7.52 -5.92 -2.91
CA GLY A 24 8.92 -5.55 -3.15
C GLY A 24 9.89 -6.64 -2.69
N GLU A 25 10.80 -6.30 -1.78
CA GLU A 25 11.85 -7.20 -1.28
C GLU A 25 11.53 -7.84 0.08
N SER A 26 10.39 -7.55 0.69
CA SER A 26 10.08 -7.99 2.06
C SER A 26 9.58 -9.44 2.21
N GLY A 27 9.69 -10.24 1.15
CA GLY A 27 9.25 -11.64 1.11
C GLY A 27 7.75 -11.81 1.37
N ASP A 28 7.24 -13.03 1.26
CA ASP A 28 5.82 -13.33 1.50
C ASP A 28 5.58 -13.80 2.95
N ARG A 29 4.30 -13.88 3.34
CA ARG A 29 3.83 -14.40 4.62
C ARG A 29 2.74 -15.44 4.37
N GLN A 30 2.52 -16.30 5.36
CA GLN A 30 1.48 -17.32 5.30
C GLN A 30 0.08 -16.72 5.07
N HIS A 31 -0.80 -17.51 4.45
CA HIS A 31 -2.18 -17.11 4.20
C HIS A 31 -2.88 -16.66 5.49
N GLY A 32 -3.72 -15.62 5.39
CA GLY A 32 -4.43 -15.05 6.53
C GLY A 32 -3.59 -14.13 7.43
N TRP A 33 -2.28 -14.01 7.21
CA TRP A 33 -1.43 -13.10 7.98
C TRP A 33 -1.69 -11.61 7.65
N TYR A 34 -2.17 -11.31 6.45
CA TYR A 34 -2.34 -9.95 5.93
C TYR A 34 -3.55 -9.21 6.54
N SER A 35 -3.35 -8.65 7.74
CA SER A 35 -4.31 -7.75 8.41
C SER A 35 -3.65 -6.41 8.74
N ILE A 36 -4.45 -5.33 8.87
CA ILE A 36 -3.93 -4.02 9.30
C ILE A 36 -3.16 -4.13 10.63
N ARG A 37 -3.63 -4.97 11.55
CA ARG A 37 -2.95 -5.21 12.84
C ARG A 37 -1.55 -5.80 12.64
N ASN A 38 -1.43 -6.85 11.83
CA ASN A 38 -0.15 -7.53 11.63
C ASN A 38 0.82 -6.66 10.83
N LEU A 39 0.33 -5.92 9.83
CA LEU A 39 1.13 -4.95 9.08
C LEU A 39 1.62 -3.81 9.98
N ALA A 40 0.76 -3.27 10.86
CA ALA A 40 1.17 -2.26 11.85
C ALA A 40 2.24 -2.79 12.82
N GLY A 41 2.09 -4.02 13.30
CA GLY A 41 3.09 -4.69 14.14
C GLY A 41 4.44 -4.87 13.44
N PHE A 42 4.42 -5.22 12.14
CA PHE A 42 5.64 -5.31 11.34
C PHE A 42 6.35 -3.96 11.21
N VAL A 43 5.63 -2.88 10.91
CA VAL A 43 6.24 -1.53 10.83
C VAL A 43 6.84 -1.12 12.18
N ALA A 44 6.14 -1.39 13.28
CA ALA A 44 6.66 -1.11 14.62
C ALA A 44 7.95 -1.91 14.93
N GLU A 45 8.02 -3.16 14.49
CA GLU A 45 9.25 -3.97 14.60
C GLU A 45 10.40 -3.39 13.78
N VAL A 46 10.13 -2.88 12.58
CA VAL A 46 11.14 -2.20 11.75
C VAL A 46 11.65 -0.93 12.45
N CYS A 47 10.76 -0.08 12.98
CA CYS A 47 11.16 1.11 13.74
C CYS A 47 12.07 0.74 14.92
N ARG A 48 11.70 -0.28 15.69
CA ARG A 48 12.50 -0.77 16.83
C ARG A 48 13.87 -1.29 16.40
N LYS A 49 13.92 -2.14 15.36
CA LYS A 49 15.18 -2.73 14.85
C LYS A 49 16.14 -1.68 14.30
N LEU A 50 15.60 -0.62 13.71
CA LEU A 50 16.39 0.49 13.17
C LEU A 50 16.67 1.60 14.19
N ALA A 51 16.24 1.42 15.45
CA ALA A 51 16.34 2.42 16.52
C ALA A 51 15.81 3.80 16.08
N VAL A 52 14.65 3.82 15.41
CA VAL A 52 13.99 5.05 14.98
C VAL A 52 13.11 5.58 16.10
N GLU A 53 13.57 6.65 16.73
CA GLU A 53 12.89 7.36 17.80
C GLU A 53 12.05 8.53 17.23
N ASP A 54 10.84 8.70 17.75
CA ASP A 54 9.88 9.74 17.35
C ASP A 54 9.71 9.95 15.82
N PRO A 55 9.40 8.89 15.03
CA PRO A 55 9.25 9.04 13.59
C PRO A 55 7.99 9.82 13.20
N VAL A 56 8.10 10.59 12.11
CA VAL A 56 6.91 11.02 11.35
C VAL A 56 6.49 9.89 10.41
N LEU A 57 5.39 9.19 10.71
CA LEU A 57 4.88 8.15 9.84
C LEU A 57 4.05 8.73 8.69
N VAL A 58 4.46 8.45 7.45
CA VAL A 58 3.78 8.89 6.23
C VAL A 58 3.22 7.68 5.50
N GLY A 59 1.92 7.66 5.26
CA GLY A 59 1.25 6.53 4.61
C GLY A 59 0.16 6.95 3.63
N HIS A 60 0.12 6.31 2.46
CA HIS A 60 -0.93 6.49 1.46
C HIS A 60 -1.91 5.32 1.44
N SER A 61 -3.21 5.58 1.33
CA SER A 61 -4.26 4.55 1.25
C SER A 61 -4.15 3.55 2.43
N MET A 62 -3.99 2.26 2.17
CA MET A 62 -3.75 1.24 3.20
C MET A 62 -2.57 1.58 4.12
N GLY A 63 -1.49 2.17 3.59
CA GLY A 63 -0.35 2.64 4.39
C GLY A 63 -0.74 3.73 5.39
N GLY A 64 -1.68 4.60 5.03
CA GLY A 64 -2.23 5.60 5.93
C GLY A 64 -3.07 4.96 7.05
N THR A 65 -3.87 3.95 6.72
CA THR A 65 -4.61 3.15 7.71
C THR A 65 -3.68 2.43 8.69
N ILE A 66 -2.56 1.88 8.18
CA ILE A 66 -1.52 1.26 9.01
C ILE A 66 -0.90 2.30 9.95
N ALA A 67 -0.49 3.47 9.45
CA ALA A 67 0.08 4.53 10.28
C ALA A 67 -0.88 4.97 11.40
N LEU A 68 -2.16 5.19 11.06
CA LEU A 68 -3.20 5.51 12.04
C LEU A 68 -3.39 4.39 13.07
N LYS A 69 -3.33 3.12 12.66
CA LYS A 69 -3.41 1.97 13.59
C LYS A 69 -2.23 1.97 14.56
N ILE A 70 -1.02 2.28 14.11
CA ILE A 70 0.18 2.32 14.96
C ILE A 70 0.03 3.38 16.05
N ALA A 71 -0.39 4.61 15.70
CA ALA A 71 -0.65 5.64 16.73
C ALA A 71 -1.81 5.29 17.66
N ALA A 72 -2.94 4.86 17.12
CA ALA A 72 -4.12 4.52 17.92
C ALA A 72 -3.84 3.38 18.92
N SER A 73 -2.93 2.47 18.59
CA SER A 73 -2.50 1.36 19.46
C SER A 73 -1.17 1.61 20.16
N LYS A 74 -0.60 2.82 20.06
CA LYS A 74 0.68 3.22 20.66
C LYS A 74 1.80 2.21 20.45
N LEU A 75 1.91 1.67 19.23
CA LEU A 75 2.92 0.65 18.90
C LEU A 75 4.31 1.25 18.68
N VAL A 76 4.38 2.55 18.40
CA VAL A 76 5.59 3.35 18.24
C VAL A 76 5.31 4.72 18.85
N GLU A 77 6.22 5.22 19.69
CA GLU A 77 6.15 6.58 20.22
C GLU A 77 6.40 7.57 19.08
N MET A 78 5.42 8.44 18.82
CA MET A 78 5.50 9.41 17.72
C MET A 78 4.69 10.69 18.01
N SER A 79 5.20 11.81 17.52
CA SER A 79 4.60 13.13 17.63
C SER A 79 3.69 13.47 16.45
N GLN A 80 3.90 12.86 15.27
CA GLN A 80 3.23 13.25 14.03
C GLN A 80 2.93 12.08 13.08
N ILE A 81 1.79 12.16 12.39
CA ILE A 81 1.40 11.27 11.29
C ILE A 81 0.94 12.09 10.09
N VAL A 82 1.29 11.63 8.89
CA VAL A 82 0.74 12.11 7.63
C VAL A 82 0.02 10.96 6.92
N ALA A 83 -1.31 11.00 6.93
CA ALA A 83 -2.16 10.01 6.27
C ALA A 83 -2.74 10.60 4.97
N VAL A 84 -2.29 10.09 3.82
CA VAL A 84 -2.72 10.56 2.50
C VAL A 84 -3.81 9.63 1.96
N ASN A 85 -5.04 10.15 1.84
CA ASN A 85 -6.21 9.37 1.43
C ASN A 85 -6.37 8.04 2.18
N PRO A 86 -6.27 8.02 3.53
CA PRO A 86 -6.36 6.78 4.31
C PRO A 86 -7.76 6.19 4.25
N LEU A 87 -7.85 4.87 4.43
CA LEU A 87 -9.12 4.21 4.66
C LEU A 87 -9.33 4.03 6.17
N VAL A 88 -10.06 4.96 6.80
CA VAL A 88 -10.21 5.00 8.26
C VAL A 88 -11.40 4.17 8.75
N ARG A 89 -12.44 3.99 7.91
CA ARG A 89 -13.59 3.12 8.18
C ARG A 89 -13.86 2.24 6.98
N GLY A 90 -13.72 0.93 7.15
CA GLY A 90 -14.28 -0.08 6.24
C GLY A 90 -15.77 0.20 6.09
N GLY A 91 -16.17 0.72 4.93
CA GLY A 91 -17.58 0.96 4.62
C GLY A 91 -18.01 2.41 4.35
N THR A 92 -17.18 3.45 4.46
CA THR A 92 -17.65 4.80 4.03
C THR A 92 -17.88 4.87 2.51
N TRP A 93 -17.00 4.26 1.70
CA TRP A 93 -17.19 4.17 0.24
C TRP A 93 -18.32 3.21 -0.15
N ALA A 94 -18.41 2.04 0.48
CA ALA A 94 -19.47 1.07 0.17
C ALA A 94 -20.85 1.53 0.68
N ARG A 95 -20.94 2.26 1.80
CA ARG A 95 -22.20 2.82 2.30
C ARG A 95 -22.66 4.04 1.49
N SER A 96 -21.75 4.84 0.93
CA SER A 96 -22.09 6.00 0.10
C SER A 96 -22.48 5.62 -1.34
N MET A 97 -22.12 4.42 -1.81
CA MET A 97 -22.48 3.93 -3.14
C MET A 97 -23.91 3.37 -3.21
N ASN A 98 -24.67 3.84 -4.19
CA ASN A 98 -25.93 3.19 -4.60
C ASN A 98 -25.66 1.77 -5.15
N LEU A 99 -26.71 0.97 -5.34
CA LEU A 99 -26.59 -0.43 -5.77
C LEU A 99 -25.83 -0.59 -7.11
N LYS A 100 -26.01 0.35 -8.05
CA LYS A 100 -25.27 0.39 -9.32
C LYS A 100 -23.78 0.69 -9.12
N GLY A 101 -23.44 1.61 -8.21
CA GLY A 101 -22.08 1.93 -7.83
C GLY A 101 -21.36 0.75 -7.16
N LYS A 102 -22.06 0.00 -6.31
CA LYS A 102 -21.54 -1.24 -5.71
C LYS A 102 -21.27 -2.32 -6.77
N PHE A 103 -22.17 -2.46 -7.75
CA PHE A 103 -22.00 -3.39 -8.86
C PHE A 103 -20.83 -3.01 -9.76
N LEU A 104 -20.73 -1.72 -10.13
CA LEU A 104 -19.62 -1.21 -10.94
C LEU A 104 -18.27 -1.30 -10.21
N ALA A 105 -18.22 -1.02 -8.91
CA ALA A 105 -17.01 -1.21 -8.10
C ALA A 105 -16.59 -2.68 -8.05
N ARG A 106 -17.55 -3.61 -7.88
CA ARG A 106 -17.29 -5.06 -7.95
C ARG A 106 -16.75 -5.52 -9.30
N LEU A 107 -17.10 -4.84 -10.39
CA LEU A 107 -16.61 -5.17 -11.73
C LEU A 107 -15.24 -4.52 -12.03
N VAL A 108 -15.07 -3.24 -11.70
CA VAL A 108 -13.93 -2.42 -12.13
C VAL A 108 -12.75 -2.49 -11.16
N MET A 109 -13.00 -2.64 -9.86
CA MET A 109 -11.94 -2.60 -8.84
C MET A 109 -11.04 -3.84 -8.90
N PRO A 110 -11.57 -5.07 -9.05
CA PRO A 110 -10.75 -6.24 -9.36
C PRO A 110 -9.99 -6.04 -10.67
N MET A 111 -10.60 -5.44 -11.70
CA MET A 111 -9.88 -5.17 -12.96
C MET A 111 -8.74 -4.16 -12.81
N ARG A 112 -8.88 -3.09 -12.01
CA ARG A 112 -7.79 -2.12 -11.74
C ARG A 112 -6.70 -2.68 -10.84
N MET A 113 -7.05 -3.56 -9.91
CA MET A 113 -6.08 -4.21 -9.01
C MET A 113 -5.40 -5.43 -9.64
N LEU A 114 -6.11 -6.12 -10.52
CA LEU A 114 -5.56 -7.17 -11.37
C LEU A 114 -4.86 -6.57 -12.59
N TRP A 115 -5.13 -5.33 -13.00
CA TRP A 115 -4.46 -4.66 -14.14
C TRP A 115 -2.94 -4.87 -14.18
N PRO A 116 -2.19 -4.74 -13.07
CA PRO A 116 -0.76 -5.01 -13.08
C PRO A 116 -0.43 -6.50 -13.29
N ILE A 117 -1.23 -7.42 -12.74
CA ILE A 117 -1.10 -8.87 -12.88
C ILE A 117 -1.52 -9.34 -14.28
N THR A 118 -2.67 -8.89 -14.79
CA THR A 118 -3.16 -9.19 -16.14
C THR A 118 -2.30 -8.51 -17.21
N SER A 119 -1.72 -7.34 -16.93
CA SER A 119 -0.74 -6.72 -17.82
C SER A 119 0.57 -7.50 -17.95
N ARG A 120 0.87 -8.44 -17.04
CA ARG A 120 1.96 -9.43 -17.22
C ARG A 120 1.61 -10.52 -18.21
N ILE A 121 0.34 -10.90 -18.29
CA ILE A 121 -0.14 -11.89 -19.28
C ILE A 121 -0.22 -11.21 -20.66
N LEU A 122 -0.68 -9.96 -20.69
CA LEU A 122 -0.74 -9.12 -21.89
C LEU A 122 0.58 -8.42 -22.23
N ASP A 123 1.68 -8.76 -21.55
CA ASP A 123 2.97 -8.09 -21.72
C ASP A 123 3.57 -8.31 -23.10
N GLY A 124 3.54 -9.54 -23.60
CA GLY A 124 4.04 -9.86 -24.95
C GLY A 124 3.40 -8.96 -26.01
N PRO A 125 2.06 -8.92 -26.10
CA PRO A 125 1.34 -8.08 -27.06
C PRO A 125 1.51 -6.55 -26.88
N LEU A 126 1.66 -6.04 -25.64
CA LEU A 126 1.66 -4.59 -25.36
C LEU A 126 3.05 -3.99 -25.08
N ARG A 127 4.11 -4.80 -24.99
CA ARG A 127 5.51 -4.38 -24.78
C ARG A 127 6.01 -3.27 -25.70
N PRO A 128 5.66 -3.21 -27.00
CA PRO A 128 6.08 -2.11 -27.87
C PRO A 128 5.52 -0.75 -27.43
N PHE A 129 4.34 -0.74 -26.82
CA PHE A 129 3.65 0.48 -26.37
C PHE A 129 3.99 0.87 -24.93
N SER A 130 4.33 -0.11 -24.08
CA SER A 130 4.58 0.11 -22.65
C SER A 130 5.84 0.96 -22.36
N ARG A 131 6.82 1.00 -23.29
CA ARG A 131 8.01 1.86 -23.17
C ARG A 131 7.68 3.35 -23.23
N ARG A 132 6.61 3.74 -23.95
CA ARG A 132 6.14 5.14 -24.10
C ARG A 132 5.25 5.60 -22.96
N TRP A 133 4.88 4.71 -22.03
CA TRP A 133 4.02 5.08 -20.92
C TRP A 133 4.74 6.05 -19.97
N PRO A 134 3.99 6.96 -19.33
CA PRO A 134 4.55 7.84 -18.31
C PRO A 134 5.31 7.03 -17.24
N ILE A 135 6.44 7.57 -16.78
CA ILE A 135 7.35 6.85 -15.88
C ILE A 135 6.67 6.37 -14.59
N HIS A 136 5.69 7.13 -14.09
CA HIS A 136 4.92 6.76 -12.90
C HIS A 136 4.02 5.54 -13.15
N VAL A 137 3.46 5.37 -14.36
CA VAL A 137 2.64 4.21 -14.73
C VAL A 137 3.50 2.96 -14.80
N ARG A 138 4.66 3.06 -15.47
CA ARG A 138 5.61 1.95 -15.58
C ARG A 138 6.11 1.48 -14.21
N ARG A 139 6.49 2.41 -13.34
CA ARG A 139 6.96 2.09 -11.98
C ARG A 139 5.87 1.48 -11.13
N ASN A 140 4.68 2.07 -11.12
CA ASN A 140 3.55 1.51 -10.37
C ASN A 140 3.26 0.06 -10.81
N ARG A 141 3.36 -0.21 -12.11
CA ARG A 141 3.20 -1.56 -12.64
C ARG A 141 4.33 -2.49 -12.20
N GLU A 142 5.59 -2.05 -12.23
CA GLU A 142 6.72 -2.84 -11.73
C GLU A 142 6.59 -3.14 -10.23
N ASP A 143 6.25 -2.14 -9.43
CA ASP A 143 6.03 -2.25 -7.98
C ASP A 143 4.91 -3.28 -7.70
N LEU A 144 3.76 -3.17 -8.37
CA LEU A 144 2.63 -4.10 -8.22
C LEU A 144 2.91 -5.49 -8.78
N SER A 145 3.84 -5.60 -9.72
CA SER A 145 4.32 -6.89 -10.19
C SER A 145 5.03 -7.64 -9.03
N ARG A 146 5.74 -6.92 -8.15
CA ARG A 146 6.42 -7.52 -7.00
C ARG A 146 5.47 -7.74 -5.80
N THR A 147 4.15 -7.76 -6.03
CA THR A 147 3.15 -8.05 -5.00
C THR A 147 2.66 -9.48 -5.10
N SER A 148 2.61 -10.21 -3.98
CA SER A 148 2.07 -11.56 -3.94
C SER A 148 0.54 -11.57 -4.01
N PRO A 149 -0.08 -12.63 -4.57
CA PRO A 149 -1.55 -12.74 -4.62
C PRO A 149 -2.21 -12.68 -3.24
N ASP A 150 -1.61 -13.31 -2.23
CA ASP A 150 -2.11 -13.32 -0.86
C ASP A 150 -2.05 -11.93 -0.21
N ALA A 151 -0.99 -11.18 -0.46
CA ALA A 151 -0.87 -9.81 0.03
C ALA A 151 -1.88 -8.88 -0.65
N ALA A 152 -2.08 -9.04 -1.96
CA ALA A 152 -3.10 -8.28 -2.69
C ALA A 152 -4.51 -8.59 -2.17
N LEU A 153 -4.84 -9.86 -1.96
CA LEU A 153 -6.15 -10.28 -1.45
C LEU A 153 -6.35 -9.87 0.02
N GLY A 154 -5.29 -9.95 0.82
CA GLY A 154 -5.24 -9.49 2.20
C GLY A 154 -5.49 -7.98 2.31
N ALA A 155 -4.85 -7.18 1.45
CA ALA A 155 -5.09 -5.74 1.36
C ALA A 155 -6.56 -5.44 1.01
N ILE A 156 -7.16 -6.18 0.08
CA ILE A 156 -8.59 -6.06 -0.27
C ILE A 156 -9.48 -6.39 0.94
N ARG A 157 -9.23 -7.51 1.60
CA ARG A 157 -9.98 -7.94 2.79
C ARG A 157 -9.88 -6.93 3.93
N ALA A 158 -8.67 -6.42 4.17
CA ALA A 158 -8.39 -5.40 5.17
C ALA A 158 -9.08 -4.05 4.89
N VAL A 159 -9.43 -3.79 3.63
CA VAL A 159 -10.14 -2.57 3.20
C VAL A 159 -11.66 -2.74 3.22
N LEU A 160 -12.16 -3.94 2.92
CA LEU A 160 -13.60 -4.20 2.77
C LEU A 160 -14.30 -4.57 4.09
N MET A 161 -13.57 -5.00 5.12
CA MET A 161 -14.07 -5.32 6.45
C MET A 161 -13.88 -4.15 7.43
#